data_AF-A0A2D7GBR3-F1
#
_entry.id   AF-A0A2D7GBR3-F1
#
_cell.length_a   1.000
_cell.length_b   1.000
_cell.length_c   1.000
_cell.angle_alpha   90.00
_cell.angle_beta   90.00
_cell.angle_gamma   90.00
#
_symmetry.space_group_name_H-M   'P 1'
#
loop_
_entity.id
_entity.type
_entity.pdbx_description
1 polymer ?
#
loop_
_entity_poly.entity_id
_entity_poly.type
_entity_poly.pdbx_seq_one_letter_code
_entity_poly.pdbx_strand_id
1 'polypeptide(L)'
;MGRITPGWANFRALRFGLPYGDQALLTHRDLMQSIGGYSQLPLMEDIETVLRLKGHLKGSPIMITTSADRYETVGWLRQGTRNMWRVFRYFLGYDSRNLAEENDRSVK
;
A
#
# COMPACT_ATOMS: atom_id res chain seq x y z
N MET A 1 17.06 15.03 -4.84
CA MET A 1 16.20 14.67 -3.70
C MET A 1 15.34 13.42 -3.97
N GLY A 2 15.86 12.39 -4.66
CA GLY A 2 15.07 11.20 -5.06
C GLY A 2 15.34 9.91 -4.28
N ARG A 3 16.22 9.95 -3.26
CA ARG A 3 16.70 8.74 -2.54
C ARG A 3 16.07 8.52 -1.17
N ILE A 4 15.35 9.50 -0.62
CA ILE A 4 14.80 9.42 0.74
C ILE A 4 13.46 8.68 0.74
N THR A 5 12.63 8.89 -0.28
CA THR A 5 11.29 8.28 -0.37
C THR A 5 11.31 6.76 -0.51
N PRO A 6 12.16 6.16 -1.38
CA PRO A 6 12.23 4.70 -1.49
C PRO A 6 12.75 4.07 -0.20
N GLY A 7 13.72 4.72 0.46
CA GLY A 7 14.29 4.26 1.73
C GLY A 7 13.25 4.20 2.85
N TRP A 8 12.39 5.21 2.96
CA TRP A 8 11.34 5.25 3.98
C TRP A 8 10.21 4.26 3.69
N ALA A 9 9.82 4.09 2.42
CA ALA A 9 8.84 3.09 2.00
C ALA A 9 9.34 1.65 2.26
N ASN A 10 10.61 1.37 1.95
CA ASN A 10 11.23 0.08 2.20
C ASN A 10 11.43 -0.18 3.70
N PHE A 11 11.89 0.82 4.46
CA PHE A 11 12.00 0.71 5.92
C PHE A 11 10.65 0.44 6.57
N ARG A 12 9.59 1.13 6.14
CA ARG A 12 8.23 0.90 6.65
C ARG A 12 7.72 -0.51 6.28
N ALA A 13 7.93 -0.95 5.05
CA ALA A 13 7.54 -2.29 4.62
C ALA A 13 8.27 -3.38 5.43
N LEU A 14 9.58 -3.24 5.65
CA LEU A 14 10.35 -4.17 6.49
C LEU A 14 9.95 -4.07 7.97
N ARG A 15 9.78 -2.87 8.53
CA ARG A 15 9.58 -2.67 9.97
C ARG A 15 8.17 -2.99 10.45
N PHE A 16 7.17 -2.77 9.60
CA PHE A 16 5.77 -3.03 9.93
C PHE A 16 5.20 -4.27 9.23
N GLY A 17 5.96 -4.90 8.31
CA GLY A 17 5.48 -6.06 7.54
C GLY A 17 4.32 -5.71 6.61
N LEU A 18 4.29 -4.47 6.11
CA LEU A 18 3.20 -3.91 5.32
C LEU A 18 3.71 -3.43 3.94
N PRO A 19 4.23 -4.33 3.07
CA PRO A 19 4.50 -3.99 1.68
C PRO A 19 3.17 -3.86 0.91
N TYR A 20 2.78 -2.66 0.53
CA TYR A 20 1.51 -2.40 -0.18
C TYR A 20 1.67 -1.37 -1.29
N GLY A 21 0.66 -1.26 -2.16
CA GLY A 21 0.70 -0.41 -3.35
C GLY A 21 1.80 -0.80 -4.34
N ASP A 22 2.67 0.15 -4.65
CA ASP A 22 3.70 0.08 -5.71
C ASP A 22 4.87 -0.89 -5.43
N GLN A 23 4.79 -1.69 -4.36
CA GLN A 23 5.86 -2.58 -3.92
C GLN A 23 5.78 -3.99 -4.55
N ALA A 24 4.90 -4.16 -5.56
CA ALA A 24 4.64 -5.36 -6.34
C ALA A 24 4.64 -6.68 -5.54
N LEU A 25 3.45 -7.09 -5.14
CA LEU A 25 3.25 -8.33 -4.41
C LEU A 25 3.14 -9.52 -5.39
N LEU A 26 4.05 -10.49 -5.25
CA LEU A 26 4.00 -11.78 -5.94
C LEU A 26 3.66 -12.88 -4.93
N THR A 27 2.59 -13.63 -5.19
CA THR A 27 2.14 -14.74 -4.33
C THR A 27 1.64 -15.90 -5.17
N HIS A 28 1.75 -17.12 -4.65
CA HIS A 28 1.21 -18.31 -5.31
C HIS A 28 -0.32 -18.28 -5.28
N ARG A 29 -0.98 -18.74 -6.34
CA ARG A 29 -2.45 -18.77 -6.43
C ARG A 29 -3.07 -19.52 -5.25
N ASP A 30 -2.52 -20.67 -4.90
CA ASP A 30 -3.06 -21.51 -3.83
C ASP A 30 -2.95 -20.83 -2.45
N LEU A 31 -1.85 -20.10 -2.21
CA LEU A 31 -1.70 -19.31 -0.98
C LEU A 31 -2.76 -18.20 -0.94
N MET A 32 -2.98 -17.51 -2.07
CA MET A 32 -4.03 -16.49 -2.17
C MET A 32 -5.42 -17.07 -1.93
N GLN A 33 -5.71 -18.26 -2.46
CA GLN A 33 -6.99 -18.94 -2.21
C GLN A 33 -7.13 -19.39 -0.75
N SER A 34 -6.06 -19.87 -0.12
CA SER A 34 -6.10 -20.31 1.28
C SER A 34 -6.43 -19.19 2.27
N ILE A 35 -6.17 -17.93 1.91
CA ILE A 35 -6.51 -16.76 2.73
C ILE A 35 -7.87 -16.14 2.36
N GLY A 36 -8.67 -16.83 1.53
CA GLY A 36 -9.99 -16.38 1.10
C GLY A 36 -9.98 -15.46 -0.12
N GLY A 37 -8.87 -15.37 -0.85
CA GLY A 37 -8.74 -14.54 -2.05
C GLY A 37 -8.58 -13.05 -1.76
N TYR A 38 -8.78 -12.25 -2.81
CA TYR A 38 -8.73 -10.79 -2.75
C TYR A 38 -9.93 -10.22 -2.00
N SER A 39 -9.70 -9.14 -1.26
CA SER A 39 -10.78 -8.45 -0.57
C SER A 39 -11.60 -7.61 -1.55
N GLN A 40 -12.90 -7.49 -1.32
CA GLN A 40 -13.78 -6.65 -2.14
C GLN A 40 -13.81 -5.19 -1.65
N LEU A 41 -12.80 -4.76 -0.89
CA LEU A 41 -12.74 -3.39 -0.40
C LEU A 41 -12.48 -2.41 -1.55
N PRO A 42 -13.22 -1.29 -1.62
CA PRO A 42 -12.99 -0.27 -2.65
C PRO A 42 -11.67 0.48 -2.47
N LEU A 43 -11.09 0.46 -1.25
CA LEU A 43 -9.78 1.00 -0.93
C LEU A 43 -9.16 0.17 0.19
N MET A 44 -7.83 0.07 0.23
CA MET A 44 -7.08 -0.74 1.22
C MET A 44 -7.21 -2.25 1.04
N GLU A 45 -7.71 -2.72 -0.10
CA GLU A 45 -7.67 -4.14 -0.50
C GLU A 45 -6.25 -4.71 -0.34
N ASP A 46 -5.26 -3.96 -0.81
CA ASP A 46 -3.84 -4.33 -0.77
C ASP A 46 -3.35 -4.49 0.66
N ILE A 47 -3.72 -3.59 1.57
CA ILE A 47 -3.38 -3.67 2.99
C ILE A 47 -4.04 -4.89 3.64
N GLU A 48 -5.32 -5.12 3.37
CA GLU A 48 -6.01 -6.29 3.93
C GLU A 48 -5.40 -7.60 3.43
N THR A 49 -5.09 -7.67 2.14
CA THR A 49 -4.39 -8.82 1.53
C THR A 49 -3.05 -9.07 2.20
N VAL A 50 -2.28 -8.02 2.45
CA VAL A 50 -0.96 -8.10 3.10
C VAL A 50 -1.09 -8.50 4.57
N LEU A 51 -2.11 -8.01 5.29
CA LEU A 51 -2.41 -8.42 6.66
C LEU A 51 -2.77 -9.90 6.74
N ARG A 52 -3.55 -10.42 5.78
CA ARG A 52 -3.88 -11.85 5.68
C ARG A 52 -2.67 -12.71 5.30
N LEU A 53 -1.75 -12.17 4.50
CA LEU A 53 -0.49 -12.84 4.13
C LEU A 53 0.63 -12.64 5.16
N LYS A 54 0.39 -11.92 6.26
CA LYS A 54 1.41 -11.62 7.26
C LYS A 54 2.05 -12.93 7.78
N GLY A 55 3.38 -12.96 7.83
CA GLY A 55 4.15 -14.16 8.17
C GLY A 55 4.54 -15.03 6.97
N HIS A 56 3.89 -14.88 5.81
CA HIS A 56 4.24 -15.58 4.58
C HIS A 56 5.02 -14.71 3.58
N LEU A 57 5.18 -13.42 3.88
CA LEU A 57 5.87 -12.46 3.02
C LEU A 57 7.37 -12.45 3.29
N LYS A 58 8.17 -12.52 2.22
CA LYS A 58 9.61 -12.32 2.25
C LYS A 58 10.01 -11.22 1.26
N GLY A 59 10.95 -10.38 1.67
CA GLY A 59 11.51 -9.36 0.79
C GLY A 59 12.26 -10.00 -0.39
N SER A 60 12.06 -9.45 -1.57
CA SER A 60 12.78 -9.84 -2.79
C SER A 60 13.84 -8.79 -3.13
N PRO A 61 15.03 -9.17 -3.65
CA PRO A 61 16.04 -8.22 -4.12
C PRO A 61 15.69 -7.57 -5.46
N ILE A 62 14.55 -7.94 -6.06
CA ILE A 62 14.10 -7.41 -7.36
C ILE A 62 13.76 -5.92 -7.22
N MET A 63 14.36 -5.10 -8.08
CA MET A 63 14.03 -3.68 -8.20
C MET A 63 12.91 -3.50 -9.22
N ILE A 64 11.89 -2.72 -8.84
CA ILE A 64 10.76 -2.41 -9.69
C ILE A 64 10.68 -0.90 -9.81
N THR A 65 10.61 -0.42 -11.05
CA THR A 65 10.48 0.99 -11.37
C THR A 65 9.01 1.28 -11.61
N THR A 66 8.40 2.08 -10.74
CA THR A 66 7.04 2.60 -10.92
C THR A 66 7.10 4.05 -11.40
N SER A 67 6.07 4.48 -12.13
CA SER A 67 6.00 5.86 -12.62
C SER A 67 5.87 6.84 -11.44
N ALA A 68 6.69 7.89 -11.46
CA ALA A 68 6.71 8.92 -10.42
C ALA A 68 5.74 10.08 -10.73
N ASP A 69 4.99 10.02 -11.83
CA ASP A 69 4.24 11.16 -12.38
C ASP A 69 3.24 11.74 -11.37
N ARG A 70 2.64 10.88 -10.54
CA ARG A 70 1.70 11.27 -9.47
C ARG A 70 2.40 11.92 -8.27
N TYR A 71 3.66 11.56 -8.02
CA TYR A 71 4.48 12.13 -6.95
C TYR A 71 5.13 13.45 -7.35
N GLU A 72 5.44 13.65 -8.64
CA GLU A 72 5.97 14.91 -9.17
C GLU A 72 4.92 16.02 -9.20
N THR A 73 3.67 15.68 -9.49
CA THR A 73 2.55 16.65 -9.56
C THR A 73 2.03 17.08 -8.18
N VAL A 74 1.95 16.17 -7.20
CA VAL A 74 1.35 16.45 -5.88
C VAL A 74 2.42 16.73 -4.79
N GLY A 75 3.67 16.35 -5.05
CA GLY A 75 4.78 16.45 -4.12
C GLY A 75 4.94 15.20 -3.26
N TRP A 76 6.17 14.68 -3.25
CA TRP A 76 6.56 13.43 -2.59
C TRP A 76 6.12 13.31 -1.11
N LEU A 77 6.35 14.36 -0.32
CA LEU A 77 5.98 14.38 1.10
C LEU A 77 4.47 14.45 1.30
N ARG A 78 3.77 15.28 0.53
CA ARG A 78 2.33 15.53 0.67
C ARG A 78 1.52 14.29 0.28
N GLN A 79 1.94 13.60 -0.77
CA GLN A 79 1.31 12.34 -1.18
C GLN A 79 1.59 11.22 -0.16
N GLY A 80 2.83 11.10 0.33
CA GLY A 80 3.19 10.11 1.35
C GLY A 80 2.43 10.29 2.66
N THR A 81 2.32 11.52 3.18
CA THR A 81 1.58 11.79 4.43
C THR A 81 0.09 11.57 4.30
N ARG A 82 -0.54 11.95 3.17
CA ARG A 82 -1.96 11.65 2.91
C ARG A 82 -2.22 10.16 2.88
N ASN A 83 -1.34 9.39 2.23
CA ASN A 83 -1.48 7.94 2.18
C ASN A 83 -1.37 7.34 3.58
N MET A 84 -0.33 7.71 4.34
CA MET A 84 -0.17 7.28 5.74
C MET A 84 -1.38 7.61 6.60
N TRP A 85 -1.94 8.81 6.45
CA TRP A 85 -3.11 9.23 7.21
C TRP A 85 -4.34 8.36 6.92
N ARG A 86 -4.56 7.98 5.65
CA ARG A 86 -5.65 7.07 5.27
C ARG A 86 -5.44 5.68 5.82
N VAL A 87 -4.22 5.15 5.72
CA VAL A 87 -3.87 3.84 6.29
C VAL A 87 -4.07 3.85 7.81
N PHE A 88 -3.65 4.91 8.48
CA PHE A 88 -3.86 5.08 9.92
C PHE A 88 -5.35 5.09 10.29
N ARG A 89 -6.19 5.85 9.57
CA ARG A 89 -7.65 5.85 9.77
C ARG A 89 -8.26 4.47 9.54
N TYR A 90 -7.82 3.75 8.51
CA TYR A 90 -8.27 2.37 8.27
C TYR A 90 -7.93 1.45 9.44
N PHE A 91 -6.71 1.52 9.99
CA PHE A 91 -6.34 0.76 11.20
C PHE A 91 -7.13 1.16 12.46
N LEU A 92 -7.66 2.39 12.52
CA LEU A 92 -8.58 2.82 13.58
C LEU A 92 -10.02 2.30 13.39
N GLY A 93 -10.30 1.51 12.35
CA GLY A 93 -11.62 0.96 12.05
C GLY A 93 -12.49 1.87 11.19
N TYR A 94 -11.92 2.88 10.54
CA TYR A 94 -12.66 3.74 9.62
C TYR A 94 -12.99 2.99 8.32
N ASP A 95 -14.22 3.16 7.82
CA ASP A 95 -14.70 2.42 6.65
C ASP A 95 -13.89 2.76 5.38
N SER A 96 -13.38 1.71 4.73
CA SER A 96 -12.72 1.74 3.44
C SER A 96 -13.50 2.49 2.35
N ARG A 97 -14.84 2.39 2.35
CA ARG A 97 -15.72 3.03 1.37
C ARG A 97 -15.68 4.55 1.49
N ASN A 98 -15.72 5.06 2.72
CA ASN A 98 -15.62 6.50 2.99
C ASN A 98 -14.23 7.03 2.59
N LEU A 99 -13.17 6.26 2.82
CA LEU A 99 -11.83 6.62 2.39
C LEU A 99 -11.68 6.63 0.86
N ALA A 100 -12.38 5.73 0.15
CA ALA A 100 -12.42 5.70 -1.32
C ALA A 100 -13.10 6.96 -1.87
N GLU A 101 -14.25 7.34 -1.32
CA GLU A 101 -14.95 8.56 -1.73
C GLU A 101 -14.13 9.84 -1.50
N GLU A 102 -13.42 9.95 -0.37
CA GLU A 102 -12.49 11.05 -0.10
C GLU A 102 -11.29 11.06 -1.06
N ASN A 103 -10.85 9.89 -1.52
CA ASN A 103 -9.78 9.79 -2.50
C ASN A 103 -10.22 10.28 -3.87
N ASP A 104 -11.36 9.82 -4.36
CA ASP A 104 -11.88 10.19 -5.68
C ASP A 104 -12.18 11.68 -5.79
N ARG A 105 -12.66 12.32 -4.72
CA ARG A 105 -12.84 13.79 -4.67
C ARG A 105 -11.53 14.57 -4.72
N SER A 106 -10.41 13.94 -4.37
CA SER A 106 -9.10 14.58 -4.36
C SER A 106 -8.28 14.41 -5.63
N VAL A 107 -8.74 13.55 -6.54
CA VAL A 107 -8.11 13.26 -7.84
C VAL A 107 -8.79 14.06 -8.98
N LYS A 108 -9.99 14.60 -8.75
CA LYS A 108 -10.59 15.68 -9.56
C LYS A 108 -9.91 17.02 -9.27
#